data_AF-A0A3N6RYI5-F1
#
_entry.id   AF-A0A3N6RYI5-F1
#
_cell.length_a   1.000
_cell.length_b   1.000
_cell.length_c   1.000
_cell.angle_alpha   90.00
_cell.angle_beta   90.00
_cell.angle_gamma   90.00
#
_symmetry.space_group_name_H-M   'P 1'
#
loop_
_entity.id
_entity.type
_entity.pdbx_description
1 polymer ?
#
loop_
_entity_poly.entity_id
_entity_poly.type
_entity_poly.pdbx_seq_one_letter_code
_entity_poly.pdbx_strand_id
1 'polypeptide(L)'
;MDIKKINRCKTLLIAGCIALSFNALAYDLYNPQQTYNAGTYVTLNGNDYLAKWWVGAGQRPDAVVENPWDSPWQKITDNPESSTPTEPEDQDSNDTDTVPPASTDYSPYQAGSTYQSGDIVSNGGKNYICLSGVAAWCSGKAAAYEPGVGFGWESAWKIYSGEDNEADAETQMTLSRADLEKAEAELTSGEMMLAVKESIATLDNDSVEKITAGAVTNPDNVKRVESIIDAARWDYLFASRDAAYTYDNLLKAVGKFPRLCGDFSDGRDADLICRTTLATMFAHFAQETGEHNIHSDIPEWRQGLHWVREMGWVEGQPNGYNGECNPDTWQGKAWPCGKDSNGDYLSYFGRGAKQLSYNYNYGPFSEAMFGDVRVLLDHPERVADTWLNLASAIFFYIYPQPPKPSMQFVIDGTWQPNDYDKAAGLVPGFGVTTQIINGGVECGGSQEIAQSLNRIKYYEAFAKELNVPVGADAVLGCKNMQQFSERGAGAIPVYWEESWDYNAANPGGKSYACKLVGYQTAWSAFKKGDYIGCVKEHFPDLVITD
;
A
#
# COMPACT_ATOMS: atom_id res chain seq x y z
N MET A 1 50.63 27.52 -33.34
CA MET A 1 50.93 28.93 -33.04
C MET A 1 49.61 29.69 -33.13
N ASP A 2 49.33 30.51 -32.13
CA ASP A 2 48.09 31.26 -31.84
C ASP A 2 47.20 31.69 -33.02
N ILE A 3 45.87 31.74 -32.79
CA ILE A 3 45.12 33.01 -32.65
C ILE A 3 43.66 32.75 -32.24
N LYS A 4 43.27 33.44 -31.16
CA LYS A 4 41.95 33.76 -30.60
C LYS A 4 40.82 33.99 -31.62
N LYS A 5 39.57 33.70 -31.22
CA LYS A 5 38.45 34.68 -31.07
C LYS A 5 37.23 34.02 -30.39
N ILE A 6 36.89 34.46 -29.17
CA ILE A 6 35.71 35.29 -28.79
C ILE A 6 34.48 34.46 -28.42
N ASN A 7 34.13 34.43 -27.13
CA ASN A 7 32.88 35.03 -26.68
C ASN A 7 32.99 35.56 -25.26
N ARG A 8 32.52 36.80 -25.10
CA ARG A 8 32.68 37.69 -23.96
C ARG A 8 31.32 37.80 -23.26
N CYS A 9 31.37 37.70 -21.93
CA CYS A 9 30.66 38.57 -20.98
C CYS A 9 29.12 38.49 -20.89
N LYS A 10 28.64 38.04 -19.72
CA LYS A 10 27.87 38.87 -18.79
C LYS A 10 27.78 38.18 -17.42
N THR A 11 28.71 38.55 -16.54
CA THR A 11 28.54 38.45 -15.09
C THR A 11 27.89 39.76 -14.65
N LEU A 12 26.74 39.69 -13.99
CA LEU A 12 26.11 40.84 -13.35
C LEU A 12 25.90 40.49 -11.86
N LEU A 13 26.72 41.13 -11.03
CA LEU A 13 26.52 41.31 -9.60
C LEU A 13 25.50 42.44 -9.42
N ILE A 14 24.44 42.20 -8.64
CA ILE A 14 23.77 43.26 -7.89
C ILE A 14 23.59 42.76 -6.45
N ALA A 15 24.10 43.57 -5.54
CA ALA A 15 24.12 43.39 -4.11
C ALA A 15 22.78 43.77 -3.45
N GLY A 16 22.50 43.14 -2.31
CA GLY A 16 21.99 43.79 -1.11
C GLY A 16 20.53 44.25 -1.10
N CYS A 17 19.65 43.39 -0.61
CA CYS A 17 18.63 43.76 0.37
C CYS A 17 18.54 42.65 1.42
N ILE A 18 19.25 42.82 2.54
CA ILE A 18 18.91 42.15 3.80
C ILE A 18 17.64 42.83 4.28
N ALA A 19 16.49 42.27 3.92
CA ALA A 19 15.26 42.48 4.66
C ALA A 19 15.28 41.45 5.79
N LEU A 20 15.55 41.91 7.00
CA LEU A 20 15.16 41.23 8.23
C LEU A 20 13.62 41.20 8.26
N SER A 21 13.03 40.23 7.59
CA SER A 21 11.67 39.80 7.87
C SER A 21 11.75 38.85 9.06
N PHE A 22 11.27 39.31 10.21
CA PHE A 22 10.81 38.43 11.28
C PHE A 22 9.72 37.54 10.68
N ASN A 23 10.09 36.35 10.21
CA ASN A 23 9.10 35.32 9.94
C ASN A 23 8.71 34.75 11.31
N ALA A 24 7.54 35.16 11.78
CA ALA A 24 6.74 34.30 12.63
C ALA A 24 6.72 32.91 11.97
N LEU A 25 6.91 31.87 12.78
CA LEU A 25 6.98 30.48 12.34
C LEU A 25 5.66 30.11 11.63
N ALA A 26 5.60 30.27 10.31
CA ALA A 26 4.49 29.80 9.50
C ALA A 26 4.69 28.31 9.23
N TYR A 27 3.64 27.51 9.43
CA TYR A 27 3.67 26.08 9.16
C TYR A 27 3.81 25.78 7.65
N ASP A 28 4.17 24.54 7.32
CA ASP A 28 4.31 24.11 5.92
C ASP A 28 2.96 24.18 5.18
N LEU A 29 2.97 24.52 3.89
CA LEU A 29 1.74 24.53 3.09
C LEU A 29 1.18 23.12 2.91
N TYR A 30 -0.14 22.97 3.02
CA TYR A 30 -0.80 21.69 2.73
C TYR A 30 -0.55 21.25 1.28
N ASN A 31 -0.08 20.01 1.13
CA ASN A 31 0.23 19.34 -0.12
C ASN A 31 -0.72 18.14 -0.28
N PRO A 32 -1.59 18.13 -1.30
CA PRO A 32 -2.55 17.06 -1.50
C PRO A 32 -1.92 15.71 -1.86
N GLN A 33 -0.62 15.66 -2.19
CA GLN A 33 0.11 14.43 -2.50
C GLN A 33 0.87 13.85 -1.30
N GLN A 34 0.81 14.52 -0.15
CA GLN A 34 1.57 14.15 1.04
C GLN A 34 0.64 13.59 2.13
N THR A 35 1.15 12.61 2.86
CA THR A 35 0.53 12.11 4.09
C THR A 35 1.11 12.83 5.30
N TYR A 36 0.32 13.01 6.34
CA TYR A 36 0.74 13.72 7.56
C TYR A 36 0.52 12.84 8.79
N ASN A 37 1.52 12.78 9.68
CA ASN A 37 1.36 12.10 10.96
C ASN A 37 0.57 12.97 11.95
N ALA A 38 0.02 12.33 12.99
CA ALA A 38 -0.59 13.04 14.10
C ALA A 38 0.37 14.11 14.67
N GLY A 39 -0.13 15.30 14.98
CA GLY A 39 0.67 16.40 15.48
C GLY A 39 1.32 17.28 14.41
N THR A 40 1.17 16.96 13.12
CA THR A 40 1.70 17.79 12.03
C THR A 40 0.85 19.04 11.82
N TYR A 41 1.50 20.17 11.62
CA TYR A 41 0.85 21.45 11.34
C TYR A 41 0.99 21.82 9.87
N VAL A 42 -0.08 22.27 9.25
CA VAL A 42 -0.07 22.77 7.86
C VAL A 42 -0.93 24.02 7.70
N THR A 43 -0.58 24.86 6.72
CA THR A 43 -1.37 26.03 6.34
C THR A 43 -2.10 25.76 5.01
N LEU A 44 -3.42 26.00 4.98
CA LEU A 44 -4.24 25.96 3.77
C LEU A 44 -5.15 27.20 3.72
N ASN A 45 -5.08 27.95 2.62
CA ASN A 45 -5.86 29.18 2.39
C ASN A 45 -5.73 30.21 3.53
N GLY A 46 -4.52 30.37 4.09
CA GLY A 46 -4.22 31.32 5.15
C GLY A 46 -4.76 30.95 6.54
N ASN A 47 -5.18 29.69 6.73
CA ASN A 47 -5.57 29.15 8.01
C ASN A 47 -4.66 27.97 8.37
N ASP A 48 -4.34 27.85 9.64
CA ASP A 48 -3.47 26.80 10.16
C ASP A 48 -4.30 25.63 10.69
N TYR A 49 -3.80 24.42 10.47
CA TYR A 49 -4.47 23.18 10.83
C TYR A 49 -3.50 22.20 11.46
N LEU A 50 -3.98 21.54 12.51
CA LEU A 50 -3.31 20.43 13.19
C LEU A 50 -3.90 19.11 12.69
N ALA A 51 -3.04 18.18 12.29
CA ALA A 51 -3.42 16.78 12.07
C ALA A 51 -3.69 16.13 13.44
N LYS A 52 -4.96 15.78 13.72
CA LYS A 52 -5.36 15.14 14.98
C LYS A 52 -4.88 13.69 15.07
N TRP A 53 -4.79 13.02 13.91
CA TRP A 53 -4.26 11.68 13.71
C TRP A 53 -3.64 11.60 12.30
N TRP A 54 -3.30 10.40 11.83
CA TRP A 54 -2.75 10.23 10.49
C TRP A 54 -3.71 10.75 9.41
N VAL A 55 -3.18 11.55 8.49
CA VAL A 55 -3.92 12.12 7.36
C VAL A 55 -3.37 11.50 6.08
N GLY A 56 -4.26 10.87 5.31
CA GLY A 56 -3.96 10.36 3.99
C GLY A 56 -3.81 11.46 2.94
N ALA A 57 -3.03 11.18 1.89
CA ALA A 57 -2.91 12.07 0.75
C ALA A 57 -4.30 12.39 0.17
N GLY A 58 -4.55 13.67 -0.10
CA GLY A 58 -5.82 14.16 -0.63
C GLY A 58 -6.91 14.44 0.41
N GLN A 59 -6.75 14.06 1.68
CA GLN A 59 -7.68 14.45 2.75
C GLN A 59 -7.43 15.91 3.12
N ARG A 60 -8.34 16.80 2.69
CA ARG A 60 -8.15 18.25 2.76
C ARG A 60 -8.50 18.83 4.15
N PRO A 61 -7.68 19.75 4.70
CA PRO A 61 -7.99 20.46 5.94
C PRO A 61 -9.29 21.26 5.95
N ASP A 62 -9.73 21.74 4.80
CA ASP A 62 -10.93 22.56 4.62
C ASP A 62 -12.16 21.77 4.14
N ALA A 63 -12.12 20.44 4.20
CA ALA A 63 -13.26 19.61 3.81
C ALA A 63 -14.49 19.92 4.68
N VAL A 64 -15.64 20.16 4.03
CA VAL A 64 -16.92 20.32 4.72
C VAL A 64 -17.37 18.95 5.19
N VAL A 65 -17.41 18.78 6.50
CA VAL A 65 -17.84 17.55 7.18
C VAL A 65 -19.06 17.84 8.04
N GLU A 66 -19.91 16.83 8.25
CA GLU A 66 -21.11 16.95 9.08
C GLU A 66 -20.75 17.22 10.54
N ASN A 67 -19.69 16.57 11.04
CA ASN A 67 -19.18 16.79 12.39
C ASN A 67 -17.66 17.01 12.43
N PRO A 68 -17.13 17.77 13.41
CA PRO A 68 -15.69 18.06 13.52
C PRO A 68 -14.78 16.83 13.72
N TRP A 69 -15.31 15.68 14.15
CA TRP A 69 -14.55 14.43 14.28
C TRP A 69 -14.44 13.64 12.98
N ASP A 70 -15.24 13.94 11.97
CA ASP A 70 -15.18 13.26 10.66
C ASP A 70 -14.01 13.76 9.79
N SER A 71 -13.38 14.87 10.19
CA SER A 71 -12.16 15.39 9.55
C SER A 71 -10.92 14.98 10.37
N PRO A 72 -9.81 14.55 9.74
CA PRO A 72 -8.55 14.31 10.44
C PRO A 72 -7.82 15.62 10.81
N TRP A 73 -8.33 16.77 10.36
CA TRP A 73 -7.77 18.09 10.58
C TRP A 73 -8.54 18.90 11.62
N GLN A 74 -7.82 19.67 12.42
CA GLN A 74 -8.36 20.66 13.35
C GLN A 74 -7.83 22.04 13.01
N LYS A 75 -8.72 23.01 12.76
CA LYS A 75 -8.32 24.39 12.54
C LYS A 75 -7.78 25.01 13.84
N ILE A 76 -6.66 25.69 13.75
CA ILE A 76 -6.02 26.43 14.84
C ILE A 76 -6.45 27.89 14.71
N THR A 77 -6.88 28.48 15.83
CA THR A 77 -7.23 29.90 15.91
C THR A 77 -6.22 30.60 16.80
N ASP A 78 -5.56 31.62 16.27
CA ASP A 78 -4.57 32.41 17.02
C ASP A 78 -5.19 33.12 18.22
N ASN A 79 -4.73 32.80 19.44
CA ASN A 79 -4.35 33.83 20.40
C ASN A 79 -3.41 33.26 21.49
N PRO A 80 -2.13 33.68 21.54
CA PRO A 80 -1.24 33.39 22.66
C PRO A 80 -1.00 34.67 23.47
N GLU A 81 -1.72 34.89 24.57
CA GLU A 81 -1.27 35.83 25.61
C GLU A 81 -1.48 35.30 27.03
N SER A 82 -0.34 35.21 27.72
CA SER A 82 -0.14 35.32 29.16
C SER A 82 -1.29 35.97 29.94
N SER A 83 -1.84 35.23 30.89
CA SER A 83 -2.35 35.82 32.13
C SER A 83 -2.14 34.84 33.28
N THR A 84 -1.12 35.10 34.08
CA THR A 84 -1.06 34.70 35.48
C THR A 84 -2.35 35.13 36.18
N PRO A 85 -3.06 34.25 36.90
CA PRO A 85 -4.09 34.70 37.82
C PRO A 85 -3.42 35.13 39.13
N THR A 86 -3.40 36.44 39.34
CA THR A 86 -3.25 37.04 40.66
C THR A 86 -4.58 36.84 41.39
N GLU A 87 -4.49 36.46 42.66
CA GLU A 87 -5.58 36.44 43.64
C GLU A 87 -6.30 37.79 43.73
N PRO A 88 -7.63 37.78 43.90
CA PRO A 88 -8.27 38.76 44.77
C PRO A 88 -9.24 38.15 45.79
N GLU A 89 -9.20 38.76 46.97
CA GLU A 89 -10.03 38.55 48.16
C GLU A 89 -11.54 38.75 47.94
N ASP A 90 -12.27 38.06 48.82
CA ASP A 90 -13.68 38.15 49.24
C ASP A 90 -14.51 39.39 48.87
N GLN A 91 -15.77 39.14 48.46
CA GLN A 91 -16.92 39.69 49.19
C GLN A 91 -18.22 38.90 49.03
N ASP A 92 -18.77 38.60 50.20
CA ASP A 92 -20.03 38.03 50.66
C ASP A 92 -21.33 38.44 49.93
N SER A 93 -22.25 37.47 49.73
CA SER A 93 -23.68 37.65 50.05
C SER A 93 -24.44 36.30 50.14
N ASN A 94 -24.87 35.98 51.36
CA ASN A 94 -25.97 35.08 51.75
C ASN A 94 -27.12 34.97 50.73
N ASP A 95 -27.72 33.78 50.54
CA ASP A 95 -28.69 33.23 51.50
C ASP A 95 -29.09 31.76 51.20
N THR A 96 -29.45 31.11 52.31
CA THR A 96 -29.90 29.74 52.61
C THR A 96 -30.76 28.98 51.59
N ASP A 97 -30.57 27.66 51.46
CA ASP A 97 -31.34 26.71 52.29
C ASP A 97 -30.77 25.29 52.33
N THR A 98 -30.94 24.66 53.49
CA THR A 98 -30.25 23.46 53.99
C THR A 98 -31.00 22.14 53.73
N VAL A 99 -30.27 21.06 53.39
CA VAL A 99 -30.49 19.69 53.94
C VAL A 99 -29.13 18.92 54.01
N PRO A 100 -28.72 18.34 55.16
CA PRO A 100 -27.44 17.64 55.36
C PRO A 100 -27.58 16.08 55.33
N PRO A 101 -26.50 15.29 55.45
CA PRO A 101 -25.88 14.49 54.39
C PRO A 101 -26.23 12.99 54.43
N ALA A 102 -26.17 12.31 53.28
CA ALA A 102 -25.98 10.87 53.23
C ALA A 102 -24.53 10.59 52.82
N SER A 103 -23.79 10.00 53.73
CA SER A 103 -22.39 9.56 53.64
C SER A 103 -22.03 8.94 52.28
N THR A 104 -21.11 9.58 51.54
CA THR A 104 -20.33 8.92 50.50
C THR A 104 -18.86 9.14 50.83
N ASP A 105 -18.11 8.08 51.08
CA ASP A 105 -16.67 8.10 51.41
C ASP A 105 -15.77 8.64 50.27
N TYR A 106 -16.32 9.25 49.22
CA TYR A 106 -15.61 9.64 48.00
C TYR A 106 -15.85 11.10 47.60
N SER A 107 -14.78 11.75 47.15
CA SER A 107 -14.77 13.16 46.72
C SER A 107 -15.79 13.41 45.60
N PRO A 108 -16.47 14.57 45.59
CA PRO A 108 -17.39 14.92 44.50
C PRO A 108 -16.65 15.11 43.17
N TYR A 109 -17.29 14.75 42.07
CA TYR A 109 -16.80 15.03 40.72
C TYR A 109 -16.65 16.55 40.52
N GLN A 110 -15.58 16.95 39.84
CA GLN A 110 -15.21 18.31 39.51
C GLN A 110 -14.87 18.39 38.02
N ALA A 111 -15.64 19.18 37.28
CA ALA A 111 -15.40 19.39 35.86
C ALA A 111 -14.04 20.05 35.61
N GLY A 112 -13.26 19.50 34.68
CA GLY A 112 -11.92 20.01 34.34
C GLY A 112 -10.79 19.49 35.23
N SER A 113 -11.09 18.65 36.22
CA SER A 113 -10.07 17.94 37.00
C SER A 113 -9.49 16.76 36.23
N THR A 114 -8.24 16.41 36.54
CA THR A 114 -7.58 15.22 36.02
C THR A 114 -7.90 14.03 36.92
N TYR A 115 -8.40 12.96 36.30
CA TYR A 115 -8.74 11.69 36.94
C TYR A 115 -7.91 10.56 36.36
N GLN A 116 -7.53 9.61 37.22
CA GLN A 116 -6.83 8.39 36.85
C GLN A 116 -7.78 7.20 36.85
N SER A 117 -7.40 6.16 36.09
CA SER A 117 -8.08 4.86 36.13
C SER A 117 -8.23 4.38 37.58
N GLY A 118 -9.43 3.99 37.96
CA GLY A 118 -9.74 3.54 39.32
C GLY A 118 -10.11 4.64 40.32
N ASP A 119 -10.02 5.92 39.95
CA ASP A 119 -10.51 7.00 40.81
C ASP A 119 -12.02 6.88 41.02
N ILE A 120 -12.47 7.03 42.26
CA ILE A 120 -13.88 6.97 42.63
C ILE A 120 -14.35 8.38 43.01
N VAL A 121 -15.41 8.84 42.33
CA VAL A 121 -16.02 10.15 42.55
C VAL A 121 -17.50 10.01 42.83
N SER A 122 -18.05 10.92 43.63
CA SER A 122 -19.49 11.03 43.85
C SER A 122 -20.09 12.05 42.87
N ASN A 123 -21.18 11.68 42.18
CA ASN A 123 -21.98 12.61 41.39
C ASN A 123 -23.47 12.23 41.44
N GLY A 124 -24.36 13.21 41.56
CA GLY A 124 -25.81 12.97 41.55
C GLY A 124 -26.32 11.93 42.57
N GLY A 125 -25.66 11.80 43.73
CA GLY A 125 -26.03 10.84 44.78
C GLY A 125 -25.60 9.39 44.54
N LYS A 126 -24.75 9.13 43.54
CA LYS A 126 -24.12 7.83 43.26
C LYS A 126 -22.60 7.99 43.25
N ASN A 127 -21.90 6.88 43.49
CA ASN A 127 -20.45 6.81 43.28
C ASN A 127 -20.16 6.19 41.92
N TYR A 128 -19.09 6.66 41.28
CA TYR A 128 -18.64 6.18 40.00
C TYR A 128 -17.14 5.98 40.03
N ILE A 129 -16.66 4.91 39.40
CA ILE A 129 -15.24 4.62 39.26
C ILE A 129 -14.79 4.85 37.81
N CYS A 130 -13.68 5.56 37.64
CA CYS A 130 -13.08 5.78 36.32
C CYS A 130 -12.56 4.45 35.77
N LEU A 131 -12.96 4.12 34.54
CA LEU A 131 -12.61 2.86 33.89
C LEU A 131 -11.11 2.80 33.55
N SER A 132 -10.56 1.59 33.56
CA SER A 132 -9.15 1.35 33.19
C SER A 132 -8.89 1.73 31.73
N GLY A 133 -7.69 2.26 31.44
CA GLY A 133 -7.24 2.63 30.10
C GLY A 133 -7.89 3.87 29.48
N VAL A 134 -8.88 4.49 30.13
CA VAL A 134 -9.63 5.64 29.59
C VAL A 134 -9.59 6.88 30.50
N ALA A 135 -8.55 7.03 31.31
CA ALA A 135 -8.34 8.17 32.21
C ALA A 135 -8.46 9.54 31.52
N ALA A 136 -8.06 9.63 30.24
CA ALA A 136 -8.20 10.84 29.43
C ALA A 136 -9.68 11.22 29.19
N TRP A 137 -10.58 10.24 29.12
CA TRP A 137 -12.02 10.47 28.99
C TRP A 137 -12.65 10.83 30.32
N CYS A 138 -12.22 10.22 31.44
CA CYS A 138 -12.63 10.64 32.79
C CYS A 138 -12.26 12.11 33.06
N SER A 139 -11.09 12.53 32.57
CA SER A 139 -10.60 13.92 32.61
C SER A 139 -11.14 14.81 31.46
N GLY A 140 -12.02 14.27 30.62
CA GLY A 140 -12.52 14.92 29.43
C GLY A 140 -13.57 15.99 29.71
N LYS A 141 -14.12 16.58 28.64
CA LYS A 141 -15.17 17.61 28.77
C LYS A 141 -16.39 17.02 29.49
N ALA A 142 -16.84 17.68 30.55
CA ALA A 142 -17.99 17.25 31.37
C ALA A 142 -19.25 16.99 30.52
N ALA A 143 -19.53 17.82 29.51
CA ALA A 143 -20.65 17.61 28.58
C ALA A 143 -20.66 16.21 27.94
N ALA A 144 -19.48 15.60 27.72
CA ALA A 144 -19.33 14.25 27.19
C ALA A 144 -19.23 13.18 28.28
N TYR A 145 -18.38 13.41 29.29
CA TYR A 145 -17.94 12.36 30.21
C TYR A 145 -18.24 12.62 31.68
N GLU A 146 -19.09 13.58 32.02
CA GLU A 146 -19.50 13.75 33.42
C GLU A 146 -20.22 12.48 33.94
N PRO A 147 -19.74 11.87 35.04
CA PRO A 147 -20.27 10.59 35.52
C PRO A 147 -21.78 10.67 35.80
N GLY A 148 -22.56 9.83 35.12
CA GLY A 148 -24.02 9.78 35.25
C GLY A 148 -24.81 10.86 34.50
N VAL A 149 -24.15 11.75 33.76
CA VAL A 149 -24.79 12.93 33.12
C VAL A 149 -24.37 13.11 31.65
N GLY A 150 -23.06 13.09 31.36
CA GLY A 150 -22.54 13.38 30.03
C GLY A 150 -23.00 12.38 28.98
N PHE A 151 -23.17 12.78 27.71
CA PHE A 151 -23.78 11.89 26.69
C PHE A 151 -23.01 10.58 26.42
N GLY A 152 -21.72 10.51 26.79
CA GLY A 152 -20.86 9.34 26.67
C GLY A 152 -20.24 8.92 28.01
N TRP A 153 -20.89 9.24 29.14
CA TRP A 153 -20.33 9.01 30.47
C TRP A 153 -19.98 7.54 30.74
N GLU A 154 -20.75 6.60 30.20
CA GLU A 154 -20.53 5.15 30.36
C GLU A 154 -19.24 4.65 29.71
N SER A 155 -18.65 5.43 28.79
CA SER A 155 -17.34 5.12 28.21
C SER A 155 -16.18 5.50 29.12
N ALA A 156 -16.40 6.40 30.09
CA ALA A 156 -15.38 6.86 31.03
C ALA A 156 -15.58 6.31 32.45
N TRP A 157 -16.83 6.08 32.87
CA TRP A 157 -17.17 5.75 34.25
C TRP A 157 -18.16 4.59 34.34
N LYS A 158 -18.07 3.78 35.41
CA LYS A 158 -19.12 2.82 35.82
C LYS A 158 -19.63 3.15 37.23
N ILE A 159 -20.87 2.78 37.56
CA ILE A 159 -21.41 2.94 38.93
C ILE A 159 -20.62 2.05 39.89
N TYR A 160 -20.20 2.61 41.03
CA TYR A 160 -19.43 1.92 42.07
C TYR A 160 -20.31 1.58 43.27
N SER A 161 -20.42 0.29 43.62
CA SER A 161 -21.28 -0.23 44.71
C SER A 161 -20.53 -0.73 45.95
N GLY A 162 -19.21 -0.56 46.04
CA GLY A 162 -18.43 -0.87 47.26
C GLY A 162 -18.07 -2.35 47.47
N GLU A 163 -18.47 -3.25 46.57
CA GLU A 163 -18.08 -4.68 46.57
C GLU A 163 -17.12 -5.04 45.42
N ASP A 164 -16.74 -4.07 44.58
CA ASP A 164 -15.77 -4.23 43.51
C ASP A 164 -14.33 -4.19 44.07
N ASN A 165 -14.01 -5.14 44.96
CA ASN A 165 -12.64 -5.44 45.42
C ASN A 165 -12.02 -6.58 44.61
N GLU A 166 -12.32 -6.62 43.31
CA GLU A 166 -11.35 -7.09 42.35
C GLU A 166 -10.83 -5.82 41.68
N ALA A 167 -9.53 -5.53 41.85
CA ALA A 167 -8.82 -4.89 40.75
C ALA A 167 -9.25 -5.67 39.52
N ASP A 168 -10.06 -5.08 38.63
CA ASP A 168 -10.54 -5.73 37.42
C ASP A 168 -9.31 -6.37 36.80
N ALA A 169 -9.15 -7.69 36.99
CA ALA A 169 -8.27 -8.48 36.18
C ALA A 169 -8.93 -8.31 34.83
N GLU A 170 -8.37 -7.42 34.00
CA GLU A 170 -8.85 -7.16 32.64
C GLU A 170 -9.23 -8.53 32.10
N THR A 171 -10.53 -8.74 31.88
CA THR A 171 -11.01 -10.08 31.57
C THR A 171 -10.38 -10.40 30.23
N GLN A 172 -9.29 -11.15 30.28
CA GLN A 172 -8.36 -11.23 29.17
C GLN A 172 -9.12 -11.87 28.03
N MET A 173 -9.34 -11.11 26.94
CA MET A 173 -10.13 -11.61 25.83
C MET A 173 -9.49 -12.90 25.33
N THR A 174 -10.31 -13.93 25.18
CA THR A 174 -9.86 -15.23 24.69
C THR A 174 -10.63 -15.56 23.42
N LEU A 175 -9.90 -15.80 22.34
CA LEU A 175 -10.46 -16.26 21.06
C LEU A 175 -9.83 -17.58 20.67
N SER A 176 -10.59 -18.47 20.06
CA SER A 176 -10.01 -19.69 19.52
C SER A 176 -9.31 -19.40 18.19
N ARG A 177 -8.21 -20.11 17.91
CA ARG A 177 -7.54 -20.09 16.61
C ARG A 177 -8.51 -20.49 15.50
N ALA A 178 -9.36 -21.49 15.76
CA ALA A 178 -10.36 -21.96 14.82
C ALA A 178 -11.35 -20.86 14.42
N ASP A 179 -11.79 -20.01 15.36
CA ASP A 179 -12.69 -18.89 15.06
C ASP A 179 -11.99 -17.81 14.22
N LEU A 180 -10.71 -17.52 14.51
CA LEU A 180 -9.92 -16.56 13.72
C LEU A 180 -9.65 -17.07 12.30
N GLU A 181 -9.33 -18.36 12.13
CA GLU A 181 -9.15 -18.98 10.80
C GLU A 181 -10.47 -19.02 10.02
N LYS A 182 -11.59 -19.24 10.71
CA LYS A 182 -12.92 -19.17 10.11
C LYS A 182 -13.24 -17.74 9.64
N ALA A 183 -12.96 -16.73 10.47
CA ALA A 183 -13.14 -15.33 10.09
C ALA A 183 -12.28 -14.94 8.86
N GLU A 184 -11.01 -15.36 8.83
CA GLU A 184 -10.13 -15.16 7.67
C GLU A 184 -10.70 -15.79 6.39
N ALA A 185 -11.22 -17.02 6.50
CA ALA A 185 -11.83 -17.73 5.39
C ALA A 185 -13.12 -17.03 4.90
N GLU A 186 -13.98 -16.60 5.82
CA GLU A 186 -15.23 -15.89 5.50
C GLU A 186 -14.95 -14.55 4.83
N LEU A 187 -14.05 -13.74 5.38
CA LEU A 187 -13.70 -12.42 4.85
C LEU A 187 -13.01 -12.49 3.48
N THR A 188 -12.36 -13.62 3.15
CA THR A 188 -11.70 -13.81 1.85
C THR A 188 -12.46 -14.72 0.87
N SER A 189 -13.73 -15.02 1.16
CA SER A 189 -14.58 -15.89 0.33
C SER A 189 -15.23 -15.22 -0.88
N GLY A 190 -15.07 -13.89 -1.03
CA GLY A 190 -15.63 -13.15 -2.17
C GLY A 190 -15.08 -13.61 -3.51
N GLU A 191 -15.93 -13.66 -4.54
CA GLU A 191 -15.61 -14.17 -5.88
C GLU A 191 -14.33 -13.56 -6.47
N MET A 192 -14.21 -12.23 -6.40
CA MET A 192 -13.04 -11.51 -6.92
C MET A 192 -11.76 -11.83 -6.13
N MET A 193 -11.85 -11.99 -4.81
CA MET A 193 -10.70 -12.39 -3.97
C MET A 193 -10.25 -13.82 -4.30
N LEU A 194 -11.20 -14.74 -4.50
CA LEU A 194 -10.91 -16.11 -4.92
C LEU A 194 -10.26 -16.15 -6.30
N ALA A 195 -10.76 -15.36 -7.27
CA ALA A 195 -10.16 -15.24 -8.59
C ALA A 195 -8.72 -14.72 -8.50
N VAL A 196 -8.44 -13.71 -7.66
CA VAL A 196 -7.08 -13.22 -7.42
C VAL A 196 -6.20 -14.32 -6.83
N LYS A 197 -6.65 -15.02 -5.78
CA LYS A 197 -5.89 -16.10 -5.14
C LYS A 197 -5.57 -17.23 -6.12
N GLU A 198 -6.50 -17.59 -6.99
CA GLU A 198 -6.28 -18.54 -8.08
C GLU A 198 -5.24 -18.01 -9.09
N SER A 199 -5.35 -16.73 -9.46
CA SER A 199 -4.45 -16.10 -10.43
C SER A 199 -3.00 -16.01 -9.97
N ILE A 200 -2.76 -15.78 -8.67
CA ILE A 200 -1.41 -15.63 -8.10
C ILE A 200 -0.85 -16.94 -7.57
N ALA A 201 -1.61 -18.04 -7.65
CA ALA A 201 -1.16 -19.36 -7.21
C ALA A 201 0.13 -19.75 -7.95
N THR A 202 1.02 -20.46 -7.24
CA THR A 202 2.31 -20.84 -7.79
C THR A 202 2.57 -22.34 -7.75
N LEU A 203 3.30 -22.84 -8.74
CA LEU A 203 3.89 -24.18 -8.71
C LEU A 203 5.08 -24.21 -7.72
N ASP A 204 5.34 -25.37 -7.11
CA ASP A 204 6.49 -25.55 -6.23
C ASP A 204 7.82 -25.47 -7.01
N ASN A 205 8.89 -24.99 -6.35
CA ASN A 205 10.15 -24.72 -7.03
C ASN A 205 10.86 -25.99 -7.53
N ASP A 206 10.70 -27.13 -6.87
CA ASP A 206 11.31 -28.39 -7.32
C ASP A 206 10.68 -28.90 -8.63
N SER A 207 9.38 -28.64 -8.81
CA SER A 207 8.70 -28.88 -10.08
C SER A 207 9.09 -27.86 -11.14
N VAL A 208 9.21 -26.58 -10.78
CA VAL A 208 9.67 -25.54 -11.71
C VAL A 208 11.08 -25.83 -12.23
N GLU A 209 12.01 -26.25 -11.38
CA GLU A 209 13.39 -26.51 -11.81
C GLU A 209 13.52 -27.68 -12.80
N LYS A 210 12.52 -28.56 -12.88
CA LYS A 210 12.46 -29.67 -13.85
C LYS A 210 11.93 -29.27 -15.23
N ILE A 211 11.38 -28.06 -15.38
CA ILE A 211 10.85 -27.56 -16.64
C ILE A 211 12.02 -27.26 -17.59
N THR A 212 11.93 -27.80 -18.81
CA THR A 212 12.86 -27.56 -19.92
C THR A 212 12.12 -27.73 -21.24
N ALA A 213 12.63 -27.10 -22.30
CA ALA A 213 12.00 -27.12 -23.61
C ALA A 213 11.73 -28.54 -24.13
N GLY A 214 10.50 -28.77 -24.58
CA GLY A 214 10.01 -30.00 -25.20
C GLY A 214 9.73 -31.14 -24.22
N ALA A 215 9.87 -30.94 -22.91
CA ALA A 215 9.64 -32.01 -21.94
C ALA A 215 8.15 -32.38 -21.87
N VAL A 216 7.85 -33.67 -22.03
CA VAL A 216 6.47 -34.20 -21.98
C VAL A 216 5.78 -33.98 -20.62
N THR A 217 6.59 -33.82 -19.57
CA THR A 217 6.15 -33.54 -18.19
C THR A 217 5.88 -32.06 -17.93
N ASN A 218 6.10 -31.17 -18.90
CA ASN A 218 5.81 -29.75 -18.72
C ASN A 218 4.32 -29.54 -18.37
N PRO A 219 4.01 -28.57 -17.47
CA PRO A 219 2.64 -28.14 -17.21
C PRO A 219 1.92 -27.69 -18.49
N ASP A 220 0.59 -27.73 -18.50
CA ASP A 220 -0.20 -27.45 -19.70
C ASP A 220 -0.05 -25.99 -20.18
N ASN A 221 0.09 -25.03 -19.25
CA ASN A 221 0.34 -23.64 -19.61
C ASN A 221 1.72 -23.44 -20.26
N VAL A 222 2.73 -24.20 -19.84
CA VAL A 222 4.05 -24.22 -20.48
C VAL A 222 3.97 -24.83 -21.87
N LYS A 223 3.30 -25.98 -22.02
CA LYS A 223 3.08 -26.62 -23.33
C LYS A 223 2.35 -25.70 -24.31
N ARG A 224 1.39 -24.91 -23.82
CA ARG A 224 0.71 -23.90 -24.63
C ARG A 224 1.68 -22.83 -25.12
N VAL A 225 2.55 -22.29 -24.26
CA VAL A 225 3.58 -21.34 -24.68
C VAL A 225 4.51 -21.96 -25.72
N GLU A 226 4.97 -23.19 -25.53
CA GLU A 226 5.82 -23.91 -26.48
C GLU A 226 5.16 -24.08 -27.85
N SER A 227 3.82 -24.23 -27.90
CA SER A 227 3.08 -24.33 -29.16
C SER A 227 2.98 -22.99 -29.93
N ILE A 228 3.21 -21.86 -29.25
CA ILE A 228 3.14 -20.51 -29.81
C ILE A 228 4.54 -19.98 -30.13
N ILE A 229 5.51 -20.25 -29.26
CA ILE A 229 6.88 -19.75 -29.32
C ILE A 229 7.79 -20.91 -28.96
N ASP A 230 8.49 -21.49 -29.93
CA ASP A 230 9.60 -22.40 -29.66
C ASP A 230 10.92 -21.64 -29.40
N ALA A 231 12.01 -22.37 -29.14
CA ALA A 231 13.32 -21.76 -28.88
C ALA A 231 13.83 -20.89 -30.06
N ALA A 232 13.58 -21.31 -31.31
CA ALA A 232 13.99 -20.55 -32.48
C ALA A 232 13.17 -19.26 -32.62
N ARG A 233 11.89 -19.32 -32.28
CA ARG A 233 11.00 -18.17 -32.23
C ARG A 233 11.41 -17.21 -31.11
N TRP A 234 11.80 -17.72 -29.96
CA TRP A 234 12.36 -16.91 -28.87
C TRP A 234 13.62 -16.15 -29.32
N ASP A 235 14.57 -16.84 -29.95
CA ASP A 235 15.78 -16.22 -30.50
C ASP A 235 15.46 -15.16 -31.56
N TYR A 236 14.44 -15.41 -32.38
CA TYR A 236 13.96 -14.41 -33.33
C TYR A 236 13.37 -13.21 -32.60
N LEU A 237 12.41 -13.40 -31.70
CA LEU A 237 11.67 -12.32 -31.04
C LEU A 237 12.58 -11.43 -30.17
N PHE A 238 13.62 -12.01 -29.56
CA PHE A 238 14.53 -11.31 -28.64
C PHE A 238 15.98 -11.48 -29.07
N ALA A 239 16.30 -10.86 -30.21
CA ALA A 239 17.58 -11.03 -30.89
C ALA A 239 18.74 -10.28 -30.21
N SER A 240 18.46 -9.20 -29.49
CA SER A 240 19.46 -8.42 -28.73
C SER A 240 19.50 -8.76 -27.23
N ARG A 241 18.79 -9.79 -26.77
CA ARG A 241 18.68 -10.07 -25.33
C ARG A 241 20.01 -10.46 -24.70
N ASP A 242 20.12 -10.22 -23.40
CA ASP A 242 21.20 -10.77 -22.58
C ASP A 242 21.09 -12.30 -22.47
N ALA A 243 22.24 -12.98 -22.40
CA ALA A 243 22.31 -14.43 -22.31
C ALA A 243 21.65 -15.02 -21.05
N ALA A 244 21.46 -14.24 -19.98
CA ALA A 244 20.74 -14.66 -18.78
C ALA A 244 19.24 -14.93 -19.05
N TYR A 245 18.66 -14.32 -20.08
CA TYR A 245 17.28 -14.55 -20.52
C TYR A 245 17.21 -15.74 -21.48
N THR A 246 17.29 -16.94 -20.92
CA THR A 246 17.18 -18.19 -21.67
C THR A 246 15.72 -18.56 -21.92
N TYR A 247 15.49 -19.34 -22.99
CA TYR A 247 14.15 -19.86 -23.28
C TYR A 247 13.65 -20.81 -22.17
N ASP A 248 14.54 -21.65 -21.60
CA ASP A 248 14.19 -22.48 -20.45
C ASP A 248 13.80 -21.64 -19.22
N ASN A 249 14.47 -20.51 -18.98
CA ASN A 249 14.08 -19.59 -17.90
C ASN A 249 12.70 -18.96 -18.15
N LEU A 250 12.34 -18.66 -19.40
CA LEU A 250 10.97 -18.25 -19.75
C LEU A 250 9.97 -19.35 -19.38
N LEU A 251 10.23 -20.60 -19.80
CA LEU A 251 9.33 -21.72 -19.54
C LEU A 251 9.18 -22.00 -18.04
N LYS A 252 10.27 -21.92 -17.27
CA LYS A 252 10.25 -22.02 -15.81
C LYS A 252 9.40 -20.92 -15.18
N ALA A 253 9.60 -19.68 -15.63
CA ALA A 253 8.83 -18.54 -15.15
C ALA A 253 7.33 -18.67 -15.48
N VAL A 254 6.98 -19.13 -16.69
CA VAL A 254 5.58 -19.46 -17.08
C VAL A 254 5.03 -20.57 -16.19
N GLY A 255 5.76 -21.66 -16.00
CA GLY A 255 5.33 -22.80 -15.21
C GLY A 255 5.17 -22.49 -13.72
N LYS A 256 5.94 -21.52 -13.19
CA LYS A 256 5.75 -21.02 -11.82
C LYS A 256 4.36 -20.46 -11.60
N PHE A 257 3.71 -19.89 -12.61
CA PHE A 257 2.40 -19.24 -12.50
C PHE A 257 1.37 -19.89 -13.44
N PRO A 258 0.66 -20.94 -12.99
CA PRO A 258 -0.28 -21.70 -13.83
C PRO A 258 -1.36 -20.87 -14.52
N ARG A 259 -1.75 -19.72 -13.96
CA ARG A 259 -2.71 -18.81 -14.59
C ARG A 259 -2.19 -18.20 -15.89
N LEU A 260 -0.90 -17.90 -15.99
CA LEU A 260 -0.32 -17.31 -17.18
C LEU A 260 -0.37 -18.35 -18.31
N CYS A 261 -1.10 -18.05 -19.39
CA CYS A 261 -1.39 -19.02 -20.45
C CYS A 261 -2.09 -20.29 -19.94
N GLY A 262 -2.83 -20.22 -18.83
CA GLY A 262 -3.61 -21.33 -18.29
C GLY A 262 -4.92 -21.58 -19.03
N ASP A 263 -5.58 -22.68 -18.67
CA ASP A 263 -6.93 -23.00 -19.14
C ASP A 263 -8.01 -22.21 -18.40
N PHE A 264 -9.17 -22.09 -19.04
CA PHE A 264 -10.35 -21.43 -18.49
C PHE A 264 -11.54 -22.38 -18.54
N SER A 265 -12.20 -22.59 -17.40
CA SER A 265 -13.36 -23.48 -17.28
C SER A 265 -14.67 -22.86 -17.79
N ASP A 266 -14.67 -21.56 -18.09
CA ASP A 266 -15.83 -20.78 -18.52
C ASP A 266 -15.94 -20.60 -20.04
N GLY A 267 -15.09 -21.28 -20.81
CA GLY A 267 -15.15 -21.30 -22.27
C GLY A 267 -14.43 -20.15 -22.98
N ARG A 268 -13.68 -19.32 -22.25
CA ARG A 268 -12.75 -18.35 -22.85
C ARG A 268 -11.69 -19.04 -23.73
N ASP A 269 -11.29 -18.37 -24.80
CA ASP A 269 -10.25 -18.86 -25.73
C ASP A 269 -8.85 -18.73 -25.09
N ALA A 270 -8.40 -19.79 -24.45
CA ALA A 270 -7.11 -19.84 -23.75
C ALA A 270 -5.91 -19.57 -24.67
N ASP A 271 -5.98 -20.00 -25.93
CA ASP A 271 -4.87 -19.84 -26.89
C ASP A 271 -4.78 -18.39 -27.37
N LEU A 272 -5.92 -17.75 -27.66
CA LEU A 272 -5.96 -16.33 -27.99
C LEU A 272 -5.54 -15.45 -26.81
N ILE A 273 -6.01 -15.77 -25.60
CA ILE A 273 -5.61 -15.06 -24.38
C ILE A 273 -4.10 -15.21 -24.19
N CYS A 274 -3.54 -16.41 -24.32
CA CYS A 274 -2.10 -16.63 -24.19
C CYS A 274 -1.29 -15.82 -25.22
N ARG A 275 -1.69 -15.81 -26.50
CA ARG A 275 -1.04 -14.98 -27.53
C ARG A 275 -1.08 -13.49 -27.17
N THR A 276 -2.22 -13.01 -26.67
CA THR A 276 -2.43 -11.61 -26.27
C THR A 276 -1.60 -11.25 -25.04
N THR A 277 -1.55 -12.14 -24.05
CA THR A 277 -0.72 -12.02 -22.86
C THR A 277 0.76 -11.93 -23.22
N LEU A 278 1.26 -12.84 -24.06
CA LEU A 278 2.65 -12.83 -24.52
C LEU A 278 2.98 -11.56 -25.31
N ALA A 279 2.11 -11.15 -26.25
CA ALA A 279 2.31 -9.91 -27.01
C ALA A 279 2.37 -8.67 -26.10
N THR A 280 1.48 -8.60 -25.11
CA THR A 280 1.44 -7.52 -24.12
C THR A 280 2.72 -7.48 -23.29
N MET A 281 3.10 -8.63 -22.71
CA MET A 281 4.31 -8.73 -21.88
C MET A 281 5.56 -8.36 -22.65
N PHE A 282 5.71 -8.88 -23.87
CA PHE A 282 6.91 -8.65 -24.67
C PHE A 282 7.04 -7.22 -25.17
N ALA A 283 5.92 -6.57 -25.48
CA ALA A 283 5.92 -5.14 -25.80
C ALA A 283 6.41 -4.31 -24.62
N HIS A 284 5.99 -4.66 -23.39
CA HIS A 284 6.51 -4.01 -22.19
C HIS A 284 7.98 -4.35 -21.95
N PHE A 285 8.43 -5.59 -22.16
CA PHE A 285 9.86 -5.95 -22.04
C PHE A 285 10.73 -5.12 -22.98
N ALA A 286 10.29 -4.95 -24.23
CA ALA A 286 10.97 -4.11 -25.21
C ALA A 286 11.09 -2.66 -24.75
N GLN A 287 10.11 -2.13 -24.03
CA GLN A 287 10.16 -0.77 -23.48
C GLN A 287 10.97 -0.64 -22.17
N GLU A 288 10.89 -1.63 -21.28
CA GLU A 288 11.56 -1.56 -19.96
C GLU A 288 13.05 -1.89 -20.02
N THR A 289 13.42 -2.84 -20.87
CA THR A 289 14.76 -3.46 -20.85
C THR A 289 15.40 -3.52 -22.24
N GLY A 290 14.85 -2.80 -23.21
CA GLY A 290 15.34 -2.82 -24.58
C GLY A 290 16.67 -2.10 -24.77
N GLU A 291 17.40 -2.48 -25.81
CA GLU A 291 18.59 -1.75 -26.26
C GLU A 291 18.22 -0.34 -26.79
N HIS A 292 17.03 -0.20 -27.41
CA HIS A 292 16.52 1.05 -28.00
C HIS A 292 17.45 1.68 -29.05
N ASN A 293 18.21 0.84 -29.74
CA ASN A 293 19.15 1.26 -30.76
C ASN A 293 18.45 1.41 -32.11
N ILE A 294 18.06 2.64 -32.42
CA ILE A 294 17.41 3.02 -33.70
C ILE A 294 18.31 2.82 -34.94
N HIS A 295 19.61 2.59 -34.74
CA HIS A 295 20.59 2.37 -35.82
C HIS A 295 20.92 0.89 -36.03
N SER A 296 20.34 -0.01 -35.24
CA SER A 296 20.51 -1.46 -35.40
C SER A 296 19.71 -1.98 -36.60
N ASP A 297 20.24 -3.02 -37.25
CA ASP A 297 19.51 -3.80 -38.26
C ASP A 297 18.37 -4.63 -37.63
N ILE A 298 18.42 -4.84 -36.31
CA ILE A 298 17.34 -5.46 -35.54
C ILE A 298 16.31 -4.37 -35.23
N PRO A 299 15.02 -4.54 -35.59
CA PRO A 299 14.01 -3.54 -35.27
C PRO A 299 13.81 -3.45 -33.74
N GLU A 300 13.56 -2.24 -33.23
CA GLU A 300 13.49 -1.96 -31.78
C GLU A 300 12.55 -2.89 -30.99
N TRP A 301 11.42 -3.30 -31.57
CA TRP A 301 10.49 -4.22 -30.91
C TRP A 301 11.09 -5.60 -30.61
N ARG A 302 12.17 -6.00 -31.31
CA ARG A 302 12.93 -7.24 -31.08
C ARG A 302 14.18 -7.05 -30.21
N GLN A 303 14.40 -5.85 -29.69
CA GLN A 303 15.57 -5.52 -28.89
C GLN A 303 15.32 -5.61 -27.38
N GLY A 304 14.15 -6.10 -26.95
CA GLY A 304 13.80 -6.27 -25.54
C GLY A 304 14.72 -7.25 -24.80
N LEU A 305 14.71 -7.18 -23.47
CA LEU A 305 15.51 -8.04 -22.58
C LEU A 305 17.02 -7.87 -22.77
N HIS A 306 17.47 -6.72 -23.27
CA HIS A 306 18.89 -6.40 -23.41
C HIS A 306 19.55 -6.13 -22.04
N TRP A 307 18.83 -5.45 -21.14
CA TRP A 307 19.33 -5.14 -19.80
C TRP A 307 18.75 -6.10 -18.75
N VAL A 308 19.62 -6.82 -18.04
CA VAL A 308 19.24 -7.66 -16.88
C VAL A 308 19.24 -6.84 -15.59
N ARG A 309 20.14 -5.87 -15.49
CA ARG A 309 20.36 -5.01 -14.33
C ARG A 309 20.23 -3.56 -14.75
N GLU A 310 19.76 -2.72 -13.84
CA GLU A 310 19.59 -1.29 -14.07
C GLU A 310 20.89 -0.64 -14.53
N MET A 311 20.80 0.16 -15.60
CA MET A 311 21.96 0.86 -16.14
C MET A 311 22.57 1.79 -15.08
N GLY A 312 23.89 1.67 -14.87
CA GLY A 312 24.63 2.48 -13.90
C GLY A 312 24.80 1.83 -12.52
N TRP A 313 24.22 0.63 -12.30
CA TRP A 313 24.41 -0.15 -11.09
C TRP A 313 25.22 -1.42 -11.34
N VAL A 314 26.00 -1.81 -10.33
CA VAL A 314 26.72 -3.09 -10.29
C VAL A 314 26.46 -3.79 -8.96
N GLU A 315 26.58 -5.13 -8.95
CA GLU A 315 26.41 -5.91 -7.72
C GLU A 315 27.43 -5.49 -6.65
N GLY A 316 26.96 -5.39 -5.40
CA GLY A 316 27.77 -4.94 -4.26
C GLY A 316 27.97 -3.43 -4.15
N GLN A 317 27.50 -2.63 -5.12
CA GLN A 317 27.50 -1.17 -4.98
C GLN A 317 26.53 -0.75 -3.85
N PRO A 318 26.96 0.07 -2.87
CA PRO A 318 26.11 0.46 -1.75
C PRO A 318 25.07 1.52 -2.14
N ASN A 319 24.07 1.72 -1.28
CA ASN A 319 23.08 2.80 -1.35
C ASN A 319 22.16 2.79 -2.59
N GLY A 320 21.97 1.63 -3.22
CA GLY A 320 21.00 1.46 -4.30
C GLY A 320 19.63 1.11 -3.77
N TYR A 321 18.68 2.05 -3.82
CA TYR A 321 17.26 1.80 -3.52
C TYR A 321 17.01 1.18 -2.13
N ASN A 322 17.84 1.53 -1.15
CA ASN A 322 17.78 1.03 0.23
C ASN A 322 17.22 2.09 1.22
N GLY A 323 16.55 3.12 0.71
CA GLY A 323 15.98 4.22 1.53
C GLY A 323 14.89 3.76 2.49
N GLU A 324 14.15 2.70 2.15
CA GLU A 324 13.07 2.12 2.98
C GLU A 324 13.56 0.98 3.88
N CYS A 325 14.86 0.89 4.14
CA CYS A 325 15.45 -0.14 5.00
C CYS A 325 15.38 0.17 6.49
N ASN A 326 14.80 1.31 6.89
CA ASN A 326 14.68 1.69 8.29
C ASN A 326 13.81 0.68 9.07
N PRO A 327 14.37 -0.08 10.02
CA PRO A 327 13.67 -1.14 10.75
C PRO A 327 12.62 -0.61 11.74
N ASP A 328 12.59 0.71 11.99
CA ASP A 328 11.57 1.31 12.85
C ASP A 328 10.25 1.55 12.10
N THR A 329 10.29 1.60 10.76
CA THR A 329 9.10 1.69 9.90
C THR A 329 8.43 0.33 9.75
N TRP A 330 7.12 0.32 9.48
CA TRP A 330 6.41 -0.95 9.26
C TRP A 330 6.92 -1.66 7.99
N GLN A 331 7.32 -0.93 6.94
CA GLN A 331 7.91 -1.51 5.72
C GLN A 331 9.24 -2.19 6.02
N GLY A 332 10.11 -1.55 6.80
CA GLY A 332 11.39 -2.13 7.20
C GLY A 332 11.24 -3.31 8.17
N LYS A 333 10.12 -3.42 8.88
CA LYS A 333 9.77 -4.61 9.69
C LYS A 333 9.21 -5.75 8.83
N ALA A 334 8.30 -5.44 7.90
CA ALA A 334 7.68 -6.40 7.01
C ALA A 334 8.67 -6.97 5.98
N TRP A 335 9.54 -6.12 5.44
CA TRP A 335 10.53 -6.46 4.41
C TRP A 335 11.92 -5.97 4.82
N PRO A 336 12.50 -6.60 5.87
CA PRO A 336 13.78 -6.17 6.42
C PRO A 336 14.89 -6.35 5.40
N CYS A 337 15.60 -5.27 5.10
CA CYS A 337 16.71 -5.33 4.18
C CYS A 337 17.83 -6.23 4.71
N GLY A 338 18.31 -7.12 3.84
CA GLY A 338 19.53 -7.88 4.05
C GLY A 338 20.73 -6.96 4.22
N LYS A 339 21.77 -7.49 4.86
CA LYS A 339 23.00 -6.76 5.14
C LYS A 339 24.20 -7.53 4.60
N ASP A 340 25.19 -6.79 4.12
CA ASP A 340 26.48 -7.35 3.73
C ASP A 340 27.33 -7.75 4.96
N SER A 341 28.54 -8.24 4.72
CA SER A 341 29.46 -8.64 5.79
C SER A 341 29.92 -7.49 6.69
N ASN A 342 29.78 -6.24 6.24
CA ASN A 342 30.14 -5.05 7.00
C ASN A 342 28.96 -4.52 7.84
N GLY A 343 27.76 -5.11 7.65
CA GLY A 343 26.53 -4.69 8.31
C GLY A 343 25.80 -3.57 7.58
N ASP A 344 26.24 -3.21 6.37
CA ASP A 344 25.60 -2.22 5.51
C ASP A 344 24.43 -2.86 4.76
N TYR A 345 23.37 -2.11 4.51
CA TYR A 345 22.21 -2.62 3.77
C TYR A 345 22.58 -2.93 2.32
N LEU A 346 22.08 -4.08 1.83
CA LEU A 346 22.18 -4.46 0.43
C LEU A 346 21.40 -3.50 -0.48
N SER A 347 21.72 -3.53 -1.77
CA SER A 347 21.10 -2.67 -2.78
C SER A 347 20.02 -3.40 -3.59
N TYR A 348 18.86 -2.75 -3.69
CA TYR A 348 17.65 -3.23 -4.36
C TYR A 348 17.37 -2.46 -5.65
N PHE A 349 18.39 -2.17 -6.45
CA PHE A 349 18.24 -1.58 -7.78
C PHE A 349 17.57 -2.56 -8.77
N GLY A 350 17.13 -2.04 -9.91
CA GLY A 350 16.36 -2.77 -10.90
C GLY A 350 17.03 -4.06 -11.37
N ARG A 351 16.36 -5.20 -11.23
CA ARG A 351 16.78 -6.49 -11.82
C ARG A 351 15.65 -7.17 -12.59
N GLY A 352 16.04 -7.96 -13.59
CA GLY A 352 15.13 -8.74 -14.43
C GLY A 352 14.30 -7.91 -15.41
N ALA A 353 13.38 -8.59 -16.10
CA ALA A 353 12.60 -8.07 -17.21
C ALA A 353 11.63 -6.95 -16.81
N LYS A 354 11.30 -6.84 -15.52
CA LYS A 354 10.45 -5.77 -14.96
C LYS A 354 11.24 -4.66 -14.27
N GLN A 355 12.56 -4.81 -14.15
CA GLN A 355 13.41 -3.95 -13.34
C GLN A 355 12.83 -3.83 -11.92
N LEU A 356 12.72 -4.97 -11.22
CA LEU A 356 12.23 -5.02 -9.84
C LEU A 356 13.18 -4.21 -8.95
N SER A 357 12.65 -3.24 -8.20
CA SER A 357 13.43 -2.35 -7.32
C SER A 357 12.78 -2.19 -5.96
N TYR A 358 13.56 -1.81 -4.95
CA TYR A 358 13.18 -1.63 -3.53
C TYR A 358 12.84 -2.92 -2.75
N ASN A 359 13.23 -2.95 -1.48
CA ASN A 359 12.98 -4.07 -0.56
C ASN A 359 11.50 -4.45 -0.45
N TYR A 360 10.59 -3.48 -0.44
CA TYR A 360 9.15 -3.73 -0.34
C TYR A 360 8.52 -4.33 -1.62
N ASN A 361 9.28 -4.42 -2.73
CA ASN A 361 8.88 -5.22 -3.89
C ASN A 361 9.63 -6.57 -3.95
N TYR A 362 10.91 -6.59 -3.53
CA TYR A 362 11.68 -7.82 -3.40
C TYR A 362 11.09 -8.78 -2.36
N GLY A 363 10.62 -8.27 -1.22
CA GLY A 363 10.03 -9.06 -0.14
C GLY A 363 8.78 -9.83 -0.58
N PRO A 364 7.73 -9.17 -1.08
CA PRO A 364 6.55 -9.86 -1.60
C PRO A 364 6.86 -10.80 -2.77
N PHE A 365 7.80 -10.45 -3.65
CA PHE A 365 8.25 -11.35 -4.71
C PHE A 365 8.95 -12.59 -4.14
N SER A 366 9.83 -12.43 -3.14
CA SER A 366 10.49 -13.53 -2.44
C SER A 366 9.47 -14.44 -1.76
N GLU A 367 8.48 -13.86 -1.09
CA GLU A 367 7.38 -14.60 -0.46
C GLU A 367 6.61 -15.42 -1.50
N ALA A 368 6.25 -14.84 -2.64
CA ALA A 368 5.55 -15.58 -3.70
C ALA A 368 6.41 -16.72 -4.28
N MET A 369 7.72 -16.54 -4.36
CA MET A 369 8.62 -17.54 -4.94
C MET A 369 9.01 -18.63 -3.94
N PHE A 370 9.15 -18.31 -2.66
CA PHE A 370 9.79 -19.18 -1.66
C PHE A 370 8.98 -19.39 -0.38
N GLY A 371 7.88 -18.67 -0.18
CA GLY A 371 7.17 -18.63 1.11
C GLY A 371 7.97 -17.95 2.23
N ASP A 372 9.00 -17.18 1.84
CA ASP A 372 9.90 -16.47 2.76
C ASP A 372 10.40 -15.18 2.10
N VAL A 373 10.13 -14.04 2.74
CA VAL A 373 10.62 -12.71 2.33
C VAL A 373 12.15 -12.62 2.31
N ARG A 374 12.86 -13.41 3.12
CA ARG A 374 14.32 -13.28 3.34
C ARG A 374 15.14 -13.71 2.15
N VAL A 375 14.69 -14.71 1.38
CA VAL A 375 15.52 -15.34 0.34
C VAL A 375 16.04 -14.31 -0.68
N LEU A 376 15.20 -13.40 -1.17
CA LEU A 376 15.64 -12.35 -2.11
C LEU A 376 15.97 -11.02 -1.42
N LEU A 377 15.61 -10.84 -0.16
CA LEU A 377 16.09 -9.69 0.62
C LEU A 377 17.56 -9.86 1.01
N ASP A 378 18.00 -11.09 1.27
CA ASP A 378 19.39 -11.44 1.59
C ASP A 378 20.23 -11.79 0.35
N HIS A 379 19.59 -12.21 -0.74
CA HIS A 379 20.23 -12.54 -2.02
C HIS A 379 19.53 -11.89 -3.24
N PRO A 380 19.50 -10.55 -3.32
CA PRO A 380 18.77 -9.82 -4.37
C PRO A 380 19.30 -10.08 -5.78
N GLU A 381 20.59 -10.44 -5.93
CA GLU A 381 21.23 -10.78 -7.20
C GLU A 381 20.57 -11.99 -7.89
N ARG A 382 19.95 -12.90 -7.13
CA ARG A 382 19.26 -14.08 -7.67
C ARG A 382 18.14 -13.72 -8.64
N VAL A 383 17.55 -12.53 -8.50
CA VAL A 383 16.54 -12.03 -9.44
C VAL A 383 17.12 -11.85 -10.83
N ALA A 384 18.39 -11.47 -10.97
CA ALA A 384 19.03 -11.32 -12.27
C ALA A 384 19.57 -12.66 -12.83
N ASP A 385 20.09 -13.52 -11.95
CA ASP A 385 20.94 -14.64 -12.36
C ASP A 385 20.20 -15.98 -12.55
N THR A 386 18.88 -16.01 -12.30
CA THR A 386 18.06 -17.22 -12.38
C THR A 386 16.79 -16.98 -13.19
N TRP A 387 15.91 -18.00 -13.32
CA TRP A 387 14.59 -17.85 -13.97
C TRP A 387 13.70 -16.78 -13.32
N LEU A 388 14.06 -16.32 -12.12
CA LEU A 388 13.46 -15.16 -11.46
C LEU A 388 13.54 -13.87 -12.30
N ASN A 389 14.48 -13.78 -13.24
CA ASN A 389 14.63 -12.61 -14.10
C ASN A 389 13.41 -12.38 -15.00
N LEU A 390 12.71 -13.45 -15.39
CA LEU A 390 11.45 -13.40 -16.13
C LEU A 390 10.25 -13.56 -15.19
N ALA A 391 10.40 -14.32 -14.10
CA ALA A 391 9.29 -14.51 -13.15
C ALA A 391 8.92 -13.22 -12.40
N SER A 392 9.86 -12.31 -12.16
CA SER A 392 9.55 -10.99 -11.57
C SER A 392 8.59 -10.18 -12.44
N ALA A 393 8.72 -10.28 -13.77
CA ALA A 393 7.79 -9.69 -14.71
C ALA A 393 6.42 -10.36 -14.72
N ILE A 394 6.38 -11.70 -14.69
CA ILE A 394 5.10 -12.42 -14.62
C ILE A 394 4.39 -12.14 -13.29
N PHE A 395 5.13 -12.11 -12.19
CA PHE A 395 4.61 -11.72 -10.88
C PHE A 395 3.93 -10.35 -10.94
N PHE A 396 4.62 -9.33 -11.45
CA PHE A 396 4.02 -8.00 -11.63
C PHE A 396 2.79 -8.02 -12.57
N TYR A 397 2.79 -8.90 -13.57
CA TYR A 397 1.71 -9.02 -14.54
C TYR A 397 0.42 -9.59 -13.93
N ILE A 398 0.54 -10.57 -13.04
CA ILE A 398 -0.61 -11.28 -12.44
C ILE A 398 -1.01 -10.75 -11.06
N TYR A 399 -0.08 -10.15 -10.32
CA TYR A 399 -0.29 -9.72 -8.94
C TYR A 399 -0.96 -8.33 -8.92
N PRO A 400 -2.17 -8.20 -8.36
CA PRO A 400 -2.85 -6.91 -8.34
C PRO A 400 -2.18 -5.93 -7.36
N GLN A 401 -2.24 -4.64 -7.70
CA GLN A 401 -1.81 -3.55 -6.82
C GLN A 401 -2.95 -2.53 -6.70
N PRO A 402 -3.97 -2.82 -5.88
CA PRO A 402 -5.11 -1.93 -5.70
C PRO A 402 -4.68 -0.47 -5.49
N PRO A 403 -5.34 0.50 -6.16
CA PRO A 403 -6.58 0.37 -6.94
C PRO A 403 -6.43 -0.20 -8.36
N LYS A 404 -5.23 -0.61 -8.77
CA LYS A 404 -4.96 -1.17 -10.10
C LYS A 404 -5.33 -2.66 -10.15
N PRO A 405 -6.10 -3.12 -11.15
CA PRO A 405 -6.25 -4.55 -11.40
C PRO A 405 -4.91 -5.15 -11.88
N SER A 406 -4.79 -6.48 -11.88
CA SER A 406 -3.67 -7.13 -12.56
C SER A 406 -3.78 -6.99 -14.07
N MET A 407 -2.65 -6.93 -14.77
CA MET A 407 -2.66 -6.92 -16.24
C MET A 407 -3.25 -8.22 -16.80
N GLN A 408 -3.04 -9.33 -16.11
CA GLN A 408 -3.68 -10.61 -16.44
C GLN A 408 -5.20 -10.48 -16.50
N PHE A 409 -5.83 -9.83 -15.53
CA PHE A 409 -7.29 -9.66 -15.52
C PHE A 409 -7.81 -8.66 -16.54
N VAL A 410 -6.99 -7.69 -16.95
CA VAL A 410 -7.31 -6.82 -18.09
C VAL A 410 -7.36 -7.64 -19.37
N ILE A 411 -6.37 -8.51 -19.60
CA ILE A 411 -6.22 -9.25 -20.86
C ILE A 411 -7.18 -10.45 -20.96
N ASP A 412 -7.41 -11.18 -19.87
CA ASP A 412 -8.32 -12.32 -19.88
C ASP A 412 -9.80 -11.94 -19.65
N GLY A 413 -10.08 -10.65 -19.43
CA GLY A 413 -11.42 -10.12 -19.24
C GLY A 413 -12.04 -10.40 -17.86
N THR A 414 -11.27 -10.88 -16.88
CA THR A 414 -11.76 -11.04 -15.51
C THR A 414 -12.05 -9.68 -14.86
N TRP A 415 -11.26 -8.66 -15.16
CA TRP A 415 -11.55 -7.30 -14.71
C TRP A 415 -12.64 -6.67 -15.58
N GLN A 416 -13.76 -6.31 -14.95
CA GLN A 416 -14.89 -5.64 -15.57
C GLN A 416 -14.96 -4.19 -15.06
N PRO A 417 -14.54 -3.18 -15.85
CA PRO A 417 -14.53 -1.80 -15.40
C PRO A 417 -15.94 -1.34 -15.03
N ASN A 418 -16.04 -0.67 -13.88
CA ASN A 418 -17.30 -0.06 -13.45
C ASN A 418 -17.47 1.35 -14.04
N ASP A 419 -18.51 2.07 -13.64
CA ASP A 419 -18.81 3.39 -14.20
C ASP A 419 -17.73 4.44 -13.87
N TYR A 420 -17.03 4.31 -12.74
CA TYR A 420 -15.91 5.20 -12.41
C TYR A 420 -14.70 4.93 -13.32
N ASP A 421 -14.38 3.65 -13.55
CA ASP A 421 -13.31 3.26 -14.47
C ASP A 421 -13.59 3.79 -15.89
N LYS A 422 -14.81 3.56 -16.39
CA LYS A 422 -15.24 4.03 -17.72
C LYS A 422 -15.20 5.55 -17.84
N ALA A 423 -15.67 6.28 -16.82
CA ALA A 423 -15.63 7.74 -16.80
C ALA A 423 -14.17 8.27 -16.75
N ALA A 424 -13.26 7.51 -16.16
CA ALA A 424 -11.83 7.76 -16.16
C ALA A 424 -11.13 7.35 -17.46
N GLY A 425 -11.84 6.78 -18.45
CA GLY A 425 -11.26 6.27 -19.69
C GLY A 425 -10.51 4.93 -19.53
N LEU A 426 -10.64 4.27 -18.38
CA LEU A 426 -10.03 2.98 -18.07
C LEU A 426 -10.94 1.86 -18.60
N VAL A 427 -10.72 1.46 -19.86
CA VAL A 427 -11.48 0.43 -20.57
C VAL A 427 -10.55 -0.70 -21.03
N PRO A 428 -11.03 -1.94 -21.24
CA PRO A 428 -10.15 -3.07 -21.57
C PRO A 428 -9.32 -2.80 -22.84
N GLY A 429 -8.02 -3.03 -22.75
CA GLY A 429 -7.08 -2.78 -23.85
C GLY A 429 -5.63 -2.63 -23.39
N PHE A 430 -4.70 -2.64 -24.36
CA PHE A 430 -3.26 -2.49 -24.09
C PHE A 430 -2.90 -1.12 -23.46
N GLY A 431 -3.70 -0.09 -23.69
CA GLY A 431 -3.51 1.22 -23.04
C GLY A 431 -3.56 1.13 -21.51
N VAL A 432 -4.48 0.33 -20.98
CA VAL A 432 -4.64 0.18 -19.52
C VAL A 432 -3.47 -0.59 -18.90
N THR A 433 -2.81 -1.48 -19.63
CA THR A 433 -1.60 -2.16 -19.11
C THR A 433 -0.42 -1.19 -19.00
N THR A 434 -0.31 -0.21 -19.91
CA THR A 434 0.62 0.92 -19.76
C THR A 434 0.28 1.78 -18.54
N GLN A 435 -1.01 2.06 -18.31
CA GLN A 435 -1.48 2.79 -17.14
C GLN A 435 -1.13 2.06 -15.82
N ILE A 436 -1.25 0.73 -15.79
CA ILE A 436 -0.88 -0.09 -14.63
C ILE A 436 0.62 0.05 -14.32
N ILE A 437 1.48 -0.08 -15.35
CA ILE A 437 2.94 -0.06 -15.21
C ILE A 437 3.45 1.31 -14.76
N ASN A 438 3.07 2.39 -15.46
CA ASN A 438 3.69 3.70 -15.25
C ASN A 438 2.75 4.88 -15.55
N GLY A 439 1.47 4.73 -15.21
CA GLY A 439 0.43 5.71 -15.52
C GLY A 439 0.62 7.11 -14.96
N GLY A 440 1.37 7.25 -13.86
CA GLY A 440 1.71 8.56 -13.28
C GLY A 440 2.67 9.39 -14.14
N VAL A 441 3.40 8.73 -15.05
CA VAL A 441 4.40 9.36 -15.93
C VAL A 441 3.96 9.34 -17.38
N GLU A 442 3.34 8.25 -17.84
CA GLU A 442 3.12 8.00 -19.27
C GLU A 442 1.73 8.39 -19.79
N CYS A 443 0.77 8.64 -18.90
CA CYS A 443 -0.64 8.68 -19.25
C CYS A 443 -1.38 9.90 -18.66
N GLY A 444 -2.64 10.08 -19.05
CA GLY A 444 -3.50 11.18 -18.57
C GLY A 444 -3.27 12.54 -19.25
N GLY A 445 -2.22 12.68 -20.05
CA GLY A 445 -2.03 13.80 -20.95
C GLY A 445 -3.01 13.79 -22.13
N SER A 446 -3.17 14.93 -22.81
CA SER A 446 -4.02 15.05 -24.00
C SER A 446 -3.44 14.40 -25.26
N GLN A 447 -2.18 13.97 -25.20
CA GLN A 447 -1.44 13.32 -26.28
C GLN A 447 -0.70 12.11 -25.72
N GLU A 448 -0.43 11.13 -26.59
CA GLU A 448 0.49 10.04 -26.25
C GLU A 448 1.92 10.60 -26.19
N ILE A 449 2.64 10.30 -25.12
CA ILE A 449 4.06 10.61 -25.04
C ILE A 449 4.89 9.53 -25.78
N ALA A 450 6.16 9.82 -26.03
CA ALA A 450 7.04 8.96 -26.81
C ALA A 450 7.12 7.52 -26.25
N GLN A 451 7.15 7.37 -24.92
CA GLN A 451 7.21 6.07 -24.24
C GLN A 451 5.95 5.24 -24.50
N SER A 452 4.76 5.83 -24.37
CA SER A 452 3.49 5.17 -24.70
C SER A 452 3.42 4.80 -26.19
N LEU A 453 3.84 5.72 -27.09
CA LEU A 453 3.92 5.45 -28.53
C LEU A 453 4.85 4.27 -28.87
N ASN A 454 5.99 4.15 -28.18
CA ASN A 454 6.89 3.01 -28.34
C ASN A 454 6.24 1.70 -27.91
N ARG A 455 5.57 1.68 -26.75
CA ARG A 455 4.82 0.49 -26.28
C ARG A 455 3.77 0.05 -27.29
N ILE A 456 2.99 1.00 -27.83
CA ILE A 456 1.98 0.72 -28.86
C ILE A 456 2.64 0.09 -30.09
N LYS A 457 3.71 0.70 -30.61
CA LYS A 457 4.46 0.20 -31.77
C LYS A 457 4.98 -1.22 -31.53
N TYR A 458 5.48 -1.51 -30.34
CA TYR A 458 5.98 -2.85 -29.99
C TYR A 458 4.84 -3.85 -29.87
N TYR A 459 3.73 -3.47 -29.23
CA TYR A 459 2.54 -4.32 -29.12
C TYR A 459 1.96 -4.67 -30.48
N GLU A 460 1.80 -3.71 -31.39
CA GLU A 460 1.30 -3.98 -32.74
C GLU A 460 2.20 -4.97 -33.49
N ALA A 461 3.52 -4.85 -33.33
CA ALA A 461 4.48 -5.76 -33.95
C ALA A 461 4.38 -7.19 -33.36
N PHE A 462 4.35 -7.32 -32.03
CA PHE A 462 4.19 -8.62 -31.37
C PHE A 462 2.81 -9.22 -31.61
N ALA A 463 1.75 -8.43 -31.61
CA ALA A 463 0.40 -8.86 -31.90
C ALA A 463 0.31 -9.47 -33.29
N LYS A 464 0.85 -8.77 -34.30
CA LYS A 464 0.97 -9.31 -35.67
C LYS A 464 1.75 -10.63 -35.67
N GLU A 465 2.87 -10.68 -34.95
CA GLU A 465 3.80 -11.79 -35.01
C GLU A 465 3.34 -13.04 -34.24
N LEU A 466 2.43 -12.84 -33.27
CA LEU A 466 1.80 -13.90 -32.49
C LEU A 466 0.36 -14.21 -32.93
N ASN A 467 -0.11 -13.60 -34.02
CA ASN A 467 -1.46 -13.75 -34.56
C ASN A 467 -2.57 -13.30 -33.59
N VAL A 468 -2.36 -12.19 -32.88
CA VAL A 468 -3.37 -11.50 -32.06
C VAL A 468 -4.14 -10.52 -32.95
N PRO A 469 -5.46 -10.66 -33.09
CA PRO A 469 -6.29 -9.68 -33.80
C PRO A 469 -6.30 -8.35 -33.04
N VAL A 470 -6.00 -7.26 -33.74
CA VAL A 470 -6.14 -5.89 -33.20
C VAL A 470 -7.28 -5.20 -33.94
N GLY A 471 -8.41 -5.03 -33.24
CA GLY A 471 -9.60 -4.37 -33.78
C GLY A 471 -9.38 -2.89 -34.05
N ALA A 472 -10.16 -2.30 -34.96
CA ALA A 472 -10.08 -0.87 -35.27
C ALA A 472 -10.48 0.04 -34.09
N ASP A 473 -11.23 -0.52 -33.14
CA ASP A 473 -11.69 0.09 -31.88
C ASP A 473 -10.79 -0.25 -30.68
N ALA A 474 -9.70 -0.98 -30.89
CA ALA A 474 -8.79 -1.35 -29.81
C ALA A 474 -8.13 -0.09 -29.20
N VAL A 475 -8.24 0.03 -27.87
CA VAL A 475 -7.61 1.12 -27.12
C VAL A 475 -6.18 0.72 -26.76
N LEU A 476 -5.22 1.09 -27.62
CA LEU A 476 -3.81 0.74 -27.44
C LEU A 476 -3.02 1.76 -26.61
N GLY A 477 -3.40 3.03 -26.67
CA GLY A 477 -2.75 4.11 -25.93
C GLY A 477 -3.44 4.47 -24.62
N CYS A 478 -2.80 5.32 -23.82
CA CYS A 478 -3.30 5.73 -22.50
C CYS A 478 -3.47 7.24 -22.33
N LYS A 479 -3.42 8.02 -23.42
CA LYS A 479 -3.80 9.44 -23.38
C LYS A 479 -5.23 9.59 -22.86
N ASN A 480 -5.48 10.67 -22.14
CA ASN A 480 -6.74 10.99 -21.47
C ASN A 480 -7.20 10.01 -20.38
N MET A 481 -6.53 8.87 -20.15
CA MET A 481 -6.86 7.99 -19.04
C MET A 481 -6.55 8.69 -17.72
N GLN A 482 -7.52 8.80 -16.82
CA GLN A 482 -7.28 9.27 -15.46
C GLN A 482 -6.60 8.17 -14.63
N GLN A 483 -6.06 8.55 -13.48
CA GLN A 483 -5.47 7.57 -12.55
C GLN A 483 -6.54 6.62 -12.01
N PHE A 484 -6.13 5.38 -11.71
CA PHE A 484 -6.97 4.45 -10.96
C PHE A 484 -7.37 5.05 -9.61
N SER A 485 -8.55 4.70 -9.13
CA SER A 485 -9.09 5.22 -7.86
C SER A 485 -9.70 4.10 -7.02
N GLU A 486 -9.88 4.35 -5.73
CA GLU A 486 -10.52 3.43 -4.78
C GLU A 486 -11.98 3.08 -5.13
N ARG A 487 -12.60 3.83 -6.05
CA ARG A 487 -13.95 3.56 -6.55
C ARG A 487 -13.96 2.64 -7.76
N GLY A 488 -12.80 2.32 -8.33
CA GLY A 488 -12.66 1.46 -9.50
C GLY A 488 -12.83 -0.02 -9.17
N ALA A 489 -13.18 -0.82 -10.16
CA ALA A 489 -13.37 -2.27 -9.98
C ALA A 489 -12.05 -3.01 -9.67
N GLY A 490 -10.90 -2.38 -9.89
CA GLY A 490 -9.58 -2.89 -9.49
C GLY A 490 -9.24 -2.65 -8.01
N ALA A 491 -10.02 -1.86 -7.28
CA ALA A 491 -9.79 -1.51 -5.87
C ALA A 491 -10.26 -2.60 -4.89
N ILE A 492 -9.82 -3.83 -5.13
CA ILE A 492 -10.10 -4.97 -4.25
C ILE A 492 -9.31 -4.77 -2.95
N PRO A 493 -9.92 -4.88 -1.77
CA PRO A 493 -9.18 -4.75 -0.52
C PRO A 493 -8.44 -6.07 -0.26
N VAL A 494 -7.10 -6.02 -0.21
CA VAL A 494 -6.21 -7.21 -0.19
C VAL A 494 -5.24 -7.22 0.98
N TYR A 495 -5.39 -6.29 1.92
CA TYR A 495 -4.57 -6.19 3.12
C TYR A 495 -5.43 -6.22 4.38
N TRP A 496 -4.86 -6.69 5.49
CA TRP A 496 -5.51 -6.66 6.79
C TRP A 496 -5.09 -5.42 7.58
N GLU A 497 -6.06 -4.85 8.29
CA GLU A 497 -5.90 -3.74 9.25
C GLU A 497 -6.85 -3.95 10.43
N GLU A 498 -6.54 -3.35 11.58
CA GLU A 498 -7.46 -3.28 12.72
C GLU A 498 -8.89 -2.88 12.32
N SER A 499 -9.86 -3.67 12.76
CA SER A 499 -11.25 -3.22 12.76
C SER A 499 -11.53 -2.39 14.01
N TRP A 500 -12.03 -1.18 13.80
CA TRP A 500 -12.45 -0.26 14.87
C TRP A 500 -13.94 -0.44 15.23
N ASP A 501 -14.58 -1.51 14.74
CA ASP A 501 -15.99 -1.77 15.01
C ASP A 501 -16.22 -2.04 16.51
N TYR A 502 -17.25 -1.41 17.07
CA TYR A 502 -17.61 -1.59 18.46
C TYR A 502 -18.38 -2.90 18.69
N ASN A 503 -17.97 -3.68 19.68
CA ASN A 503 -18.67 -4.88 20.12
C ASN A 503 -18.92 -4.84 21.63
N ALA A 504 -20.17 -4.59 22.02
CA ALA A 504 -20.60 -4.52 23.41
C ALA A 504 -20.35 -5.80 24.23
N ALA A 505 -20.20 -6.95 23.58
CA ALA A 505 -19.91 -8.22 24.25
C ALA A 505 -18.43 -8.40 24.61
N ASN A 506 -17.54 -7.59 24.03
CA ASN A 506 -16.10 -7.72 24.21
C ASN A 506 -15.57 -6.76 25.29
N PRO A 507 -14.49 -7.13 26.01
CA PRO A 507 -13.82 -6.25 26.95
C PRO A 507 -13.45 -4.90 26.31
N GLY A 508 -13.85 -3.81 26.96
CA GLY A 508 -13.61 -2.45 26.48
C GLY A 508 -14.32 -2.11 25.15
N GLY A 509 -15.27 -2.92 24.69
CA GLY A 509 -16.00 -2.68 23.45
C GLY A 509 -15.20 -2.93 22.16
N LYS A 510 -13.99 -3.49 22.26
CA LYS A 510 -13.07 -3.67 21.11
C LYS A 510 -13.56 -4.76 20.16
N SER A 511 -13.20 -4.68 18.89
CA SER A 511 -13.54 -5.70 17.89
C SER A 511 -12.83 -7.04 18.12
N TYR A 512 -11.55 -6.99 18.54
CA TYR A 512 -10.61 -8.11 18.51
C TYR A 512 -10.53 -8.79 17.13
N ALA A 513 -10.67 -7.98 16.07
CA ALA A 513 -10.72 -8.43 14.69
C ALA A 513 -9.96 -7.48 13.76
N CYS A 514 -9.52 -8.01 12.62
CA CYS A 514 -9.05 -7.21 11.51
C CYS A 514 -10.10 -7.18 10.39
N LYS A 515 -9.96 -6.25 9.45
CA LYS A 515 -10.79 -6.12 8.26
C LYS A 515 -9.93 -5.93 7.01
N LEU A 516 -10.52 -6.19 5.85
CA LEU A 516 -9.86 -5.95 4.58
C LEU A 516 -9.81 -4.45 4.26
N VAL A 517 -8.66 -3.97 3.82
CA VAL A 517 -8.42 -2.58 3.36
C VAL A 517 -7.72 -2.54 2.00
N GLY A 518 -7.89 -1.41 1.30
CA GLY A 518 -7.35 -1.17 -0.05
C GLY A 518 -5.93 -0.59 -0.10
N TYR A 519 -5.35 -0.23 1.05
CA TYR A 519 -3.98 0.28 1.14
C TYR A 519 -3.03 -0.78 1.70
N GLN A 520 -1.75 -0.68 1.36
CA GLN A 520 -0.75 -1.67 1.73
C GLN A 520 -0.48 -1.64 3.25
N THR A 521 -0.50 -2.81 3.88
CA THR A 521 -0.06 -3.03 5.27
C THR A 521 0.97 -4.16 5.31
N ALA A 522 1.45 -4.51 6.51
CA ALA A 522 2.32 -5.67 6.71
C ALA A 522 1.61 -7.02 6.47
N TRP A 523 0.27 -7.03 6.42
CA TRP A 523 -0.55 -8.24 6.48
C TRP A 523 -1.34 -8.42 5.20
N SER A 524 -1.07 -9.50 4.47
CA SER A 524 -1.70 -9.76 3.17
C SER A 524 -2.87 -10.74 3.28
N ALA A 525 -4.00 -10.43 2.64
CA ALA A 525 -5.14 -11.34 2.52
C ALA A 525 -4.84 -12.58 1.66
N PHE A 526 -3.71 -12.58 0.94
CA PHE A 526 -3.27 -13.71 0.13
C PHE A 526 -2.51 -14.75 0.94
N LYS A 527 -2.05 -14.41 2.14
CA LYS A 527 -1.27 -15.31 3.00
C LYS A 527 -2.12 -15.81 4.15
N LYS A 528 -2.33 -17.13 4.17
CA LYS A 528 -3.05 -17.78 5.27
C LYS A 528 -2.33 -17.51 6.59
N GLY A 529 -3.07 -17.04 7.59
CA GLY A 529 -2.57 -16.75 8.92
C GLY A 529 -2.12 -15.30 9.13
N ASP A 530 -2.01 -14.49 8.08
CA ASP A 530 -1.71 -13.05 8.23
C ASP A 530 -2.86 -12.31 8.91
N TYR A 531 -4.09 -12.81 8.80
CA TYR A 531 -5.21 -12.29 9.59
C TYR A 531 -4.94 -12.41 11.10
N ILE A 532 -4.47 -13.58 11.56
CA ILE A 532 -4.10 -13.79 12.96
C ILE A 532 -2.89 -12.93 13.33
N GLY A 533 -1.94 -12.75 12.42
CA GLY A 533 -0.81 -11.84 12.59
C GLY A 533 -1.27 -10.41 12.86
N CYS A 534 -2.17 -9.88 12.03
CA CYS A 534 -2.81 -8.59 12.20
C CYS A 534 -3.50 -8.47 13.57
N VAL A 535 -4.35 -9.45 13.92
CA VAL A 535 -5.06 -9.44 15.21
C VAL A 535 -4.08 -9.41 16.39
N LYS A 536 -2.98 -10.18 16.33
CA LYS A 536 -1.96 -10.16 17.39
C LYS A 536 -1.20 -8.85 17.49
N GLU A 537 -0.93 -8.19 16.37
CA GLU A 537 -0.22 -6.90 16.36
C GLU A 537 -1.06 -5.82 17.04
N HIS A 538 -2.36 -5.75 16.75
CA HIS A 538 -3.25 -4.72 17.28
C HIS A 538 -3.83 -5.04 18.66
N PHE A 539 -3.93 -6.32 19.03
CA PHE A 539 -4.46 -6.77 20.31
C PHE A 539 -3.44 -7.65 21.05
N PRO A 540 -2.32 -7.10 21.54
CA PRO A 540 -1.24 -7.86 22.15
C PRO A 540 -1.65 -8.62 23.43
N ASP A 541 -2.68 -8.16 24.12
CA ASP A 541 -3.20 -8.78 25.35
C ASP A 541 -4.22 -9.91 25.08
N LEU A 542 -4.60 -10.14 23.80
CA LEU A 542 -5.51 -11.22 23.41
C LEU A 542 -4.86 -12.60 23.62
N VAL A 543 -5.57 -13.51 24.29
CA VAL A 543 -5.19 -14.92 24.36
C VAL A 543 -5.82 -15.67 23.20
N ILE A 544 -5.00 -16.38 22.44
CA ILE A 544 -5.46 -17.28 21.39
C ILE A 544 -5.29 -18.71 21.85
N THR A 545 -6.39 -19.44 21.99
CA THR A 545 -6.40 -20.88 22.34
C THR A 545 -6.46 -21.75 21.09
N ASP A 546 -5.78 -22.90 21.11
CA ASP A 546 -5.80 -23.85 20.00
C ASP A 546 -7.07 -24.72 19.97
#